data_AF-A0A1Q3JFC9-F1
#
_entry.id   AF-A0A1Q3JFC9-F1
#
_cell.length_a   1.000
_cell.length_b   1.000
_cell.length_c   1.000
_cell.angle_alpha   90.00
_cell.angle_beta   90.00
_cell.angle_gamma   90.00
#
_symmetry.space_group_name_H-M   'P 1'
#
loop_
_entity.id
_entity.type
_entity.pdbx_description
1 polymer ?
#
loop_
_entity_poly.entity_id
_entity_poly.type
_entity_poly.pdbx_seq_one_letter_code
_entity_poly.pdbx_strand_id
1 'polypeptide(L)'
;MAGARRRLTAALIALTLAPLSAFAAPLVPCKATVVRPDPAPPAGQGIEGYRKAPANSVGCLFGARLRAEAGVELWRCLVDNGDAASRDDAWSHAFLLVRPGKPVQAFKDELMAGEMGAFHLLPVDLDGDGRRENVVALWNSQGTGLGVNRWTVRVFDKDWKLLGQRDEVTDWGPSNLVTAPAGRKGCDLAVTAFVEDAGPPREGIALEARFLRLRAGRLVDAADRKPVRRRFTYAFQRQRAQHSRAREGRKDGGLYDGDIVAWLNAGGK
;
A
#
# COMPACT_ATOMS: atom_id res chain seq x y z
N MET A 1 -21.54 21.30 -80.98
CA MET A 1 -20.52 20.91 -79.98
C MET A 1 -21.08 21.18 -78.59
N ALA A 2 -21.65 20.16 -77.94
CA ALA A 2 -22.32 20.27 -76.64
C ALA A 2 -21.41 19.67 -75.55
N GLY A 3 -20.94 20.52 -74.62
CA GLY A 3 -20.04 20.14 -73.54
C GLY A 3 -20.82 19.72 -72.29
N ALA A 4 -20.82 18.42 -71.99
CA ALA A 4 -21.43 17.85 -70.78
C ALA A 4 -20.55 18.09 -69.55
N ARG A 5 -20.99 18.98 -68.65
CA ARG A 5 -20.37 19.21 -67.33
C ARG A 5 -20.83 18.11 -66.35
N ARG A 6 -19.96 17.14 -66.06
CA ARG A 6 -20.13 16.18 -64.96
C ARG A 6 -19.91 16.89 -63.63
N ARG A 7 -20.97 17.04 -62.83
CA ARG A 7 -20.88 17.45 -61.42
C ARG A 7 -20.57 16.21 -60.58
N LEU A 8 -19.38 16.15 -60.00
CA LEU A 8 -18.99 15.17 -58.98
C LEU A 8 -19.54 15.64 -57.63
N THR A 9 -20.56 14.95 -57.14
CA THR A 9 -21.12 15.14 -55.80
C THR A 9 -20.23 14.41 -54.80
N ALA A 10 -19.39 15.15 -54.08
CA ALA A 10 -18.61 14.60 -52.97
C ALA A 10 -19.53 14.41 -51.76
N ALA A 11 -19.90 13.16 -51.45
CA ALA A 11 -20.61 12.81 -50.23
C ALA A 11 -19.64 12.87 -49.04
N LEU A 12 -19.73 13.94 -48.25
CA LEU A 12 -19.00 14.10 -47.00
C LEU A 12 -19.65 13.18 -45.94
N ILE A 13 -19.13 11.97 -45.76
CA ILE A 13 -19.55 11.08 -44.67
C ILE A 13 -18.96 11.66 -43.38
N ALA A 14 -19.75 12.49 -42.69
CA ALA A 14 -19.46 12.91 -41.33
C ALA A 14 -19.70 11.73 -40.39
N LEU A 15 -18.67 10.89 -40.23
CA LEU A 15 -18.63 9.86 -39.20
C LEU A 15 -18.58 10.59 -37.84
N THR A 16 -19.74 10.78 -37.22
CA THR A 16 -19.83 11.25 -35.84
C THR A 16 -19.26 10.14 -34.95
N LEU A 17 -17.96 10.24 -34.65
CA LEU A 17 -17.30 9.48 -33.61
C LEU A 17 -17.95 9.85 -32.28
N ALA A 18 -19.02 9.15 -31.92
CA ALA A 18 -19.52 9.16 -30.56
C ALA A 18 -18.32 8.78 -29.67
N PRO A 19 -17.96 9.60 -28.68
CA PRO A 19 -16.85 9.28 -27.80
C PRO A 19 -17.21 7.99 -27.08
N LEU A 20 -16.58 6.88 -27.50
CA LEU A 20 -16.64 5.64 -26.77
C LEU A 20 -16.11 5.96 -25.38
N SER A 21 -17.01 5.97 -24.40
CA SER A 21 -16.65 6.14 -23.01
C SER A 21 -15.74 4.97 -22.67
N ALA A 22 -14.43 5.22 -22.67
CA ALA A 22 -13.45 4.23 -22.32
C ALA A 22 -13.64 3.92 -20.83
N PHE A 23 -14.41 2.87 -20.56
CA PHE A 23 -14.54 2.32 -19.22
C PHE A 23 -13.13 2.03 -18.70
N ALA A 24 -12.81 2.54 -17.51
CA ALA A 24 -11.54 2.23 -16.88
C ALA A 24 -11.44 0.71 -16.72
N ALA A 25 -10.36 0.12 -17.24
CA ALA A 25 -10.12 -1.30 -17.08
C ALA A 25 -10.11 -1.66 -15.57
N PRO A 26 -10.69 -2.81 -15.17
CA PRO A 26 -10.71 -3.22 -13.78
C PRO A 26 -9.28 -3.37 -13.26
N LEU A 27 -9.06 -3.04 -12.00
CA LEU A 27 -7.79 -3.29 -11.33
C LEU A 27 -7.58 -4.80 -11.21
N VAL A 28 -6.39 -5.26 -11.55
CA VAL A 28 -5.98 -6.67 -11.42
C VAL A 28 -4.88 -6.73 -10.37
N PRO A 29 -4.98 -7.59 -9.33
CA PRO A 29 -3.93 -7.71 -8.33
C PRO A 29 -2.64 -8.23 -8.97
N CYS A 30 -1.52 -7.63 -8.60
CA CYS A 30 -0.20 -8.17 -8.87
C CYS A 30 0.06 -9.34 -7.92
N LYS A 31 0.72 -10.38 -8.44
CA LYS A 31 1.08 -11.54 -7.62
C LYS A 31 2.28 -11.21 -6.74
N ALA A 32 2.05 -11.04 -5.45
CA ALA A 32 3.10 -10.89 -4.44
C ALA A 32 2.96 -11.96 -3.35
N THR A 33 4.10 -12.44 -2.85
CA THR A 33 4.13 -13.30 -1.67
C THR A 33 4.14 -12.41 -0.43
N VAL A 34 3.26 -12.69 0.52
CA VAL A 34 3.25 -11.98 1.80
C VAL A 34 4.20 -12.70 2.77
N VAL A 35 5.22 -12.01 3.25
CA VAL A 35 6.09 -12.46 4.33
C VAL A 35 5.69 -11.71 5.60
N ARG A 36 5.45 -12.47 6.67
CA ARG A 36 4.99 -11.96 7.97
C ARG A 36 6.10 -12.07 9.03
N PRO A 37 6.05 -11.27 10.10
CA PRO A 37 6.94 -11.46 11.23
C PRO A 37 6.75 -12.82 11.91
N ASP A 38 7.74 -13.20 12.71
CA ASP A 38 7.64 -14.28 13.69
C ASP A 38 6.36 -14.05 14.54
N PRO A 39 5.63 -15.12 14.91
CA PRO A 39 4.43 -14.99 15.73
C PRO A 39 4.69 -14.21 17.02
N ALA A 40 3.71 -13.40 17.43
CA ALA A 40 3.73 -12.74 18.72
C ALA A 40 3.90 -13.77 19.86
N PRO A 41 4.56 -13.38 20.96
CA PRO A 41 4.65 -14.25 22.13
C PRO A 41 3.24 -14.58 22.67
N PRO A 42 3.10 -15.72 23.38
CA PRO A 42 1.85 -16.05 24.07
C PRO A 42 1.37 -14.91 24.98
N ALA A 43 0.05 -14.77 25.09
CA ALA A 43 -0.58 -13.80 25.99
C ALA A 43 -0.05 -13.98 27.43
N GLY A 44 0.22 -12.86 28.11
CA GLY A 44 0.73 -12.83 29.48
C GLY A 44 2.26 -12.73 29.61
N GLN A 45 3.04 -12.90 28.54
CA GLN A 45 4.50 -12.70 28.58
C GLN A 45 4.92 -11.23 28.47
N GLY A 46 3.98 -10.33 28.15
CA GLY A 46 4.26 -8.90 27.99
C GLY A 46 5.30 -8.62 26.90
N ILE A 47 6.01 -7.50 27.03
CA ILE A 47 7.04 -7.08 26.07
C ILE A 47 8.28 -7.97 26.10
N GLU A 48 8.59 -8.57 27.25
CA GLU A 48 9.77 -9.45 27.43
C GLU A 48 9.64 -10.78 26.69
N GLY A 49 8.41 -11.20 26.34
CA GLY A 49 8.19 -12.34 25.46
C GLY A 49 8.66 -12.11 24.02
N TYR A 50 8.83 -10.84 23.60
CA TYR A 50 9.40 -10.53 22.31
C TYR A 50 10.92 -10.74 22.29
N ARG A 51 11.48 -10.90 21.09
CA ARG A 51 12.91 -11.11 20.94
C ARG A 51 13.66 -9.81 21.23
N LYS A 52 14.79 -9.93 21.92
CA LYS A 52 15.75 -8.82 22.07
C LYS A 52 16.24 -8.39 20.69
N ALA A 53 16.10 -7.11 20.38
CA ALA A 53 16.59 -6.53 19.15
C ALA A 53 18.13 -6.50 19.14
N PRO A 54 18.77 -6.56 17.97
CA PRO A 54 20.21 -6.40 17.87
C PRO A 54 20.64 -5.00 18.32
N ALA A 55 21.91 -4.85 18.70
CA ALA A 55 22.47 -3.55 19.06
C ALA A 55 22.24 -2.54 17.93
N ASN A 56 21.70 -1.38 18.28
CA ASN A 56 21.27 -0.35 17.34
C ASN A 56 21.45 1.04 17.97
N SER A 57 21.44 2.07 17.15
CA SER A 57 21.71 3.45 17.57
C SER A 57 20.51 4.16 18.20
N VAL A 58 19.33 3.56 18.15
CA VAL A 58 18.06 4.18 18.58
C VAL A 58 17.48 3.56 19.84
N GLY A 59 18.26 2.77 20.61
CA GLY A 59 17.81 2.22 21.89
C GLY A 59 16.65 1.22 21.78
N CYS A 60 16.46 0.59 20.62
CA CYS A 60 15.43 -0.42 20.44
C CYS A 60 15.78 -1.70 21.24
N LEU A 61 14.86 -2.13 22.11
CA LEU A 61 15.11 -3.19 23.11
C LEU A 61 14.55 -4.55 22.69
N PHE A 62 13.24 -4.62 22.48
CA PHE A 62 12.50 -5.85 22.16
C PHE A 62 11.49 -5.57 21.06
N GLY A 63 11.27 -6.55 20.18
CA GLY A 63 10.34 -6.36 19.08
C GLY A 63 9.96 -7.61 18.30
N ALA A 64 9.03 -7.41 17.38
CA ALA A 64 8.66 -8.40 16.39
C ALA A 64 9.71 -8.40 15.27
N ARG A 65 10.17 -9.59 14.91
CA ARG A 65 11.18 -9.79 13.87
C ARG A 65 10.56 -10.45 12.66
N LEU A 66 10.92 -10.00 11.46
CA LEU A 66 10.63 -10.64 10.18
C LEU A 66 11.96 -10.97 9.48
N ARG A 67 12.17 -12.24 9.10
CA ARG A 67 13.31 -12.66 8.28
C ARG A 67 12.97 -12.44 6.81
N ALA A 68 13.56 -11.42 6.20
CA ALA A 68 13.21 -11.03 4.84
C ALA A 68 13.86 -11.96 3.80
N GLU A 69 15.16 -12.20 3.97
CA GLU A 69 15.96 -13.12 3.16
C GLU A 69 17.23 -13.52 3.94
N ALA A 70 18.14 -14.27 3.33
CA ALA A 70 19.35 -14.74 4.00
C ALA A 70 20.18 -13.58 4.58
N GLY A 71 20.24 -13.51 5.91
CA GLY A 71 20.95 -12.49 6.65
C GLY A 71 20.22 -11.16 6.82
N VAL A 72 19.12 -10.89 6.11
CA VAL A 72 18.38 -9.63 6.25
C VAL A 72 17.19 -9.81 7.18
N GLU A 73 17.15 -8.99 8.23
CA GLU A 73 16.07 -8.98 9.21
C GLU A 73 15.44 -7.59 9.28
N LEU A 74 14.11 -7.59 9.38
CA LEU A 74 13.31 -6.41 9.68
C LEU A 74 12.78 -6.52 11.09
N TRP A 75 12.79 -5.42 11.83
CA TRP A 75 12.33 -5.38 13.21
C TRP A 75 11.37 -4.23 13.41
N ARG A 76 10.35 -4.47 14.22
CA ARG A 76 9.46 -3.43 14.73
C ARG A 76 9.48 -3.51 16.25
N CYS A 77 9.93 -2.47 16.93
CA CYS A 77 10.30 -2.57 18.33
C CYS A 77 10.02 -1.31 19.15
N LEU A 78 9.98 -1.50 20.47
CA LEU A 78 9.95 -0.43 21.45
C LEU A 78 11.34 0.19 21.61
N VAL A 79 11.38 1.52 21.67
CA VAL A 79 12.58 2.30 21.95
C VAL A 79 12.55 2.75 23.41
N ASP A 80 13.64 2.52 24.12
CA ASP A 80 13.86 3.10 25.44
C ASP A 80 14.58 4.44 25.30
N ASN A 81 13.87 5.52 25.63
CA ASN A 81 14.42 6.87 25.61
C ASN A 81 15.03 7.29 26.96
N GLY A 82 14.96 6.44 28.00
CA GLY A 82 15.29 6.82 29.37
C GLY A 82 14.60 8.12 29.79
N ASP A 83 15.38 9.05 30.34
CA ASP A 83 14.90 10.37 30.79
C ASP A 83 14.47 11.30 29.64
N ALA A 84 14.80 10.99 28.38
CA ALA A 84 14.42 11.79 27.22
C ALA A 84 12.99 11.53 26.74
N ALA A 85 12.24 10.62 27.38
CA ALA A 85 10.89 10.22 26.98
C ALA A 85 9.86 11.36 26.97
N SER A 86 10.12 12.47 27.66
CA SER A 86 9.22 13.63 27.72
C SER A 86 9.40 14.64 26.58
N ARG A 87 10.27 14.38 25.60
CA ARG A 87 10.45 15.27 24.45
C ARG A 87 9.52 14.88 23.31
N ASP A 88 8.90 15.88 22.67
CA ASP A 88 7.95 15.67 21.56
C ASP A 88 8.58 14.95 20.34
N ASP A 89 9.91 14.99 20.21
CA ASP A 89 10.64 14.34 19.12
C ASP A 89 11.09 12.90 19.43
N ALA A 90 10.97 12.46 20.69
CA ALA A 90 11.40 11.14 21.14
C ALA A 90 10.74 10.02 20.33
N TRP A 91 11.52 8.98 20.05
CA TRP A 91 11.04 7.82 19.30
C TRP A 91 10.40 6.87 20.29
N SER A 92 9.08 6.66 20.24
CA SER A 92 8.48 5.59 21.07
C SER A 92 8.75 4.21 20.46
N HIS A 93 8.80 4.14 19.13
CA HIS A 93 9.00 2.91 18.40
C HIS A 93 9.92 3.14 17.20
N ALA A 94 10.55 2.06 16.76
CA ALA A 94 11.41 2.04 15.59
C ALA A 94 11.10 0.85 14.69
N PHE A 95 11.24 1.10 13.39
CA PHE A 95 11.43 0.06 12.40
C PHE A 95 12.92 -0.04 12.08
N LEU A 96 13.52 -1.22 12.27
CA LEU A 96 14.92 -1.46 11.96
C LEU A 96 15.07 -2.36 10.74
N LEU A 97 16.10 -2.08 9.95
CA LEU A 97 16.60 -2.94 8.89
C LEU A 97 18.04 -3.33 9.24
N VAL A 98 18.24 -4.63 9.46
CA VAL A 98 19.49 -5.22 9.95
C VAL A 98 20.08 -6.10 8.86
N ARG A 99 21.36 -5.87 8.55
CA ARG A 99 22.10 -6.61 7.52
C ARG A 99 23.53 -6.92 7.97
N PRO A 100 24.13 -8.05 7.57
CA PRO A 100 25.49 -8.41 7.93
C PRO A 100 26.48 -7.35 7.45
N GLY A 101 27.38 -6.93 8.34
CA GLY A 101 28.45 -5.98 8.01
C GLY A 101 27.98 -4.58 7.60
N LYS A 102 26.71 -4.22 7.83
CA LYS A 102 26.17 -2.87 7.58
C LYS A 102 25.66 -2.25 8.88
N PRO A 103 25.75 -0.92 9.03
CA PRO A 103 25.04 -0.23 10.10
C PRO A 103 23.54 -0.53 10.03
N VAL A 104 22.93 -0.70 11.20
CA VAL A 104 21.48 -0.84 11.32
C VAL A 104 20.84 0.46 10.82
N GLN A 105 19.93 0.34 9.86
CA GLN A 105 19.10 1.46 9.43
C GLN A 105 17.88 1.50 10.34
N ALA A 106 17.53 2.68 10.85
CA ALA A 106 16.42 2.88 11.75
C ALA A 106 15.48 3.96 11.21
N PHE A 107 14.18 3.71 11.33
CA PHE A 107 13.13 4.63 10.91
C PHE A 107 12.17 4.83 12.08
N LYS A 108 11.75 6.08 12.31
CA LYS A 108 10.71 6.38 13.29
C LYS A 108 9.42 5.65 12.89
N ASP A 109 8.73 5.14 13.90
CA ASP A 109 7.52 4.35 13.72
C ASP A 109 6.48 4.69 14.79
N GLU A 110 5.24 4.39 14.49
CA GLU A 110 4.08 4.59 15.36
C GLU A 110 3.29 3.29 15.44
N LEU A 111 2.95 2.89 16.67
CA LEU A 111 2.17 1.68 16.93
C LEU A 111 0.81 2.01 17.52
N MET A 112 -0.22 1.36 16.98
CA MET A 112 -1.54 1.31 17.58
C MET A 112 -1.66 0.06 18.44
N ALA A 113 -2.15 0.25 19.67
CA ALA A 113 -2.39 -0.82 20.64
C ALA A 113 -1.17 -1.74 20.91
N GLY A 114 0.06 -1.27 20.66
CA GLY A 114 1.28 -2.07 20.86
C GLY A 114 1.45 -3.23 19.87
N GLU A 115 0.73 -3.24 18.74
CA GLU A 115 0.74 -4.32 17.76
C GLU A 115 2.04 -4.37 16.92
N MET A 116 3.12 -4.84 17.53
CA MET A 116 4.43 -4.94 16.89
C MET A 116 4.43 -5.90 15.70
N GLY A 117 3.55 -6.91 15.68
CA GLY A 117 3.41 -7.88 14.60
C GLY A 117 2.63 -7.37 13.38
N ALA A 118 2.03 -6.17 13.44
CA ALA A 118 1.17 -5.65 12.38
C ALA A 118 1.97 -4.97 11.26
N PHE A 119 2.87 -5.73 10.62
CA PHE A 119 3.58 -5.32 9.43
C PHE A 119 3.87 -6.52 8.53
N HIS A 120 4.17 -6.27 7.26
CA HIS A 120 4.53 -7.32 6.32
C HIS A 120 5.41 -6.83 5.20
N LEU A 121 6.11 -7.79 4.60
CA LEU A 121 6.96 -7.61 3.44
C LEU A 121 6.32 -8.28 2.22
N LEU A 122 6.36 -7.59 1.09
CA LEU A 122 5.87 -8.04 -0.21
C LEU A 122 7.01 -7.91 -1.23
N PRO A 123 7.76 -8.99 -1.52
CA PRO A 123 8.72 -9.00 -2.61
C PRO A 123 7.97 -9.01 -3.95
N VAL A 124 8.20 -8.01 -4.79
CA VAL A 124 7.45 -7.80 -6.05
C VAL A 124 8.33 -7.10 -7.10
N ASP A 125 8.17 -7.46 -8.37
CA ASP A 125 8.83 -6.80 -9.50
C ASP A 125 7.99 -5.58 -9.93
N LEU A 126 8.38 -4.38 -9.51
CA LEU A 126 7.60 -3.16 -9.72
C LEU A 126 7.79 -2.57 -11.12
N ASP A 127 8.98 -2.68 -11.72
CA ASP A 127 9.26 -2.11 -13.05
C ASP A 127 9.31 -3.13 -14.19
N GLY A 128 9.22 -4.42 -13.88
CA GLY A 128 9.16 -5.50 -14.84
C GLY A 128 10.52 -5.94 -15.37
N ASP A 129 11.61 -5.65 -14.65
CA ASP A 129 12.98 -6.01 -15.03
C ASP A 129 13.39 -7.44 -14.58
N GLY A 130 12.49 -8.15 -13.89
CA GLY A 130 12.70 -9.50 -13.37
C GLY A 130 13.36 -9.54 -12.00
N ARG A 131 13.73 -8.40 -11.43
CA ARG A 131 14.26 -8.26 -10.07
C ARG A 131 13.13 -7.80 -9.17
N ARG A 132 13.18 -8.22 -7.91
CA ARG A 132 12.14 -7.89 -6.95
C ARG A 132 12.59 -6.75 -6.06
N GLU A 133 11.75 -5.75 -5.95
CA GLU A 133 11.76 -4.78 -4.86
C GLU A 133 11.08 -5.36 -3.63
N ASN A 134 11.36 -4.74 -2.49
CA ASN A 134 10.83 -5.10 -1.19
C ASN A 134 9.86 -4.00 -0.73
N VAL A 135 8.56 -4.27 -0.81
CA VAL A 135 7.53 -3.37 -0.29
C VAL A 135 7.21 -3.76 1.14
N VAL A 136 7.54 -2.89 2.10
CA VAL A 136 7.23 -3.07 3.52
C VAL A 136 6.07 -2.17 3.88
N ALA A 137 5.03 -2.74 4.48
CA ALA A 137 3.88 -2.01 4.98
C ALA A 137 3.74 -2.19 6.48
N LEU A 138 3.59 -1.08 7.21
CA LEU A 138 3.49 -1.04 8.66
C LEU A 138 2.15 -0.42 9.04
N TRP A 139 1.35 -1.13 9.83
CA TRP A 139 0.09 -0.58 10.33
C TRP A 139 0.38 0.37 11.48
N ASN A 140 -0.02 1.63 11.38
CA ASN A 140 0.30 2.65 12.37
C ASN A 140 -0.88 2.99 13.26
N SER A 141 -2.08 3.09 12.70
CA SER A 141 -3.27 3.46 13.46
C SER A 141 -4.58 3.04 12.82
N GLN A 142 -5.65 3.14 13.59
CA GLN A 142 -7.02 2.98 13.12
C GLN A 142 -7.88 4.13 13.66
N GLY A 143 -8.64 4.78 12.77
CA GLY A 143 -9.58 5.82 13.15
C GLY A 143 -10.80 5.26 13.87
N THR A 144 -11.23 5.89 14.96
CA THR A 144 -12.34 5.45 15.83
C THR A 144 -13.74 5.55 15.19
N GLY A 145 -13.92 6.39 14.17
CA GLY A 145 -15.21 6.56 13.49
C GLY A 145 -15.44 5.55 12.37
N LEU A 146 -14.66 5.67 11.29
CA LEU A 146 -14.86 4.89 10.07
C LEU A 146 -14.09 3.55 10.06
N GLY A 147 -13.33 3.25 11.11
CA GLY A 147 -12.45 2.08 11.16
C GLY A 147 -11.43 2.10 10.02
N VAL A 148 -10.88 3.27 9.71
CA VAL A 148 -9.89 3.43 8.63
C VAL A 148 -8.53 3.10 9.18
N ASN A 149 -7.87 2.10 8.59
CA ASN A 149 -6.51 1.75 8.95
C ASN A 149 -5.54 2.72 8.27
N ARG A 150 -4.52 3.20 8.97
CA ARG A 150 -3.45 4.02 8.41
C ARG A 150 -2.15 3.24 8.42
N TRP A 151 -1.42 3.35 7.32
CA TRP A 151 -0.21 2.58 7.08
C TRP A 151 0.92 3.46 6.58
N THR A 152 2.14 3.06 6.92
CA THR A 152 3.37 3.55 6.31
C THR A 152 3.83 2.48 5.33
N VAL A 153 4.11 2.88 4.08
CA VAL A 153 4.61 1.98 3.04
C VAL A 153 5.99 2.45 2.60
N ARG A 154 6.98 1.56 2.69
CA ARG A 154 8.37 1.79 2.31
C ARG A 154 8.74 0.82 1.19
N VAL A 155 9.42 1.31 0.17
CA VAL A 155 9.89 0.49 -0.95
C VAL A 155 11.40 0.51 -0.98
N PHE A 156 12.01 -0.67 -0.95
CA PHE A 156 13.44 -0.85 -1.05
C PHE A 156 13.81 -1.62 -2.32
N ASP A 157 15.00 -1.38 -2.87
CA ASP A 157 15.54 -2.25 -3.91
C ASP A 157 16.00 -3.60 -3.33
N LYS A 158 16.56 -4.45 -4.19
CA LYS A 158 17.18 -5.73 -3.80
C LYS A 158 18.34 -5.56 -2.80
N ASP A 159 18.98 -4.39 -2.78
CA ASP A 159 20.11 -4.07 -1.92
C ASP A 159 19.64 -3.31 -0.67
N TRP A 160 18.33 -3.33 -0.39
CA TRP A 160 17.69 -2.68 0.74
C TRP A 160 18.00 -1.19 0.87
N LYS A 161 18.22 -0.52 -0.26
CA LYS A 161 18.24 0.95 -0.33
C LYS A 161 16.82 1.45 -0.48
N LEU A 162 16.44 2.42 0.36
CA LEU A 162 15.11 3.04 0.28
C LEU A 162 14.95 3.79 -1.06
N LEU A 163 13.94 3.41 -1.83
CA LEU A 163 13.56 3.99 -3.12
C LEU A 163 12.41 5.01 -2.97
N GLY A 164 11.62 4.87 -1.92
CA GLY A 164 10.56 5.81 -1.57
C GLY A 164 9.74 5.37 -0.36
N GLN A 165 9.01 6.32 0.21
CA GLN A 165 8.09 6.13 1.33
C GLN A 165 6.78 6.87 1.06
N ARG A 166 5.68 6.32 1.56
CA ARG A 166 4.40 7.01 1.71
C ARG A 166 3.87 6.76 3.11
N ASP A 167 3.60 7.86 3.79
CA ASP A 167 2.95 7.87 5.09
C ASP A 167 1.44 8.01 4.88
N GLU A 168 0.66 7.68 5.91
CA GLU A 168 -0.79 7.84 5.94
C GLU A 168 -1.58 7.14 4.82
N VAL A 169 -1.08 6.01 4.29
CA VAL A 169 -1.82 5.20 3.32
C VAL A 169 -3.07 4.62 4.00
N THR A 170 -4.26 4.99 3.52
CA THR A 170 -5.53 4.62 4.17
C THR A 170 -6.06 3.30 3.64
N ASP A 171 -6.22 2.31 4.51
CA ASP A 171 -6.49 0.91 4.19
C ASP A 171 -5.45 0.32 3.22
N TRP A 172 -4.82 -0.77 3.64
CA TRP A 172 -3.76 -1.41 2.89
C TRP A 172 -3.91 -2.91 2.97
N GLY A 173 -3.56 -3.61 1.89
CA GLY A 173 -3.37 -5.04 1.86
C GLY A 173 -2.54 -5.46 0.64
N PRO A 174 -2.26 -6.76 0.47
CA PRO A 174 -1.50 -7.25 -0.68
C PRO A 174 -2.12 -6.86 -2.04
N SER A 175 -3.44 -6.63 -2.09
CA SER A 175 -4.11 -6.18 -3.32
C SER A 175 -3.88 -4.69 -3.65
N ASN A 176 -3.16 -3.92 -2.84
CA ASN A 176 -2.65 -2.61 -3.26
C ASN A 176 -1.57 -2.73 -4.34
N LEU A 177 -0.93 -3.89 -4.48
CA LEU A 177 -0.07 -4.16 -5.62
C LEU A 177 -0.95 -4.58 -6.79
N VAL A 178 -0.93 -3.81 -7.87
CA VAL A 178 -1.78 -4.05 -9.05
C VAL A 178 -0.93 -4.15 -10.30
N THR A 179 -1.30 -5.01 -11.24
CA THR A 179 -0.57 -5.15 -12.51
C THR A 179 -0.54 -3.81 -13.24
N ALA A 180 0.60 -3.46 -13.86
CA ALA A 180 0.74 -2.27 -14.69
C ALA A 180 -0.30 -2.22 -15.83
N PRO A 181 -0.67 -1.03 -16.33
CA PRO A 181 -1.61 -0.92 -17.45
C PRO A 181 -1.03 -1.53 -18.74
N ALA A 182 -1.89 -1.79 -19.72
CA ALA A 182 -1.48 -2.36 -20.99
C ALA A 182 -0.32 -1.57 -21.63
N GLY A 183 0.70 -2.28 -22.13
CA GLY A 183 1.91 -1.68 -22.69
C GLY A 183 3.06 -1.47 -21.71
N ARG A 184 2.85 -1.73 -20.41
CA ARG A 184 3.91 -1.67 -19.38
C ARG A 184 3.99 -3.00 -18.61
N LYS A 185 5.21 -3.38 -18.23
CA LYS A 185 5.50 -4.54 -17.37
C LYS A 185 5.57 -4.11 -15.90
N GLY A 186 5.63 -5.10 -15.01
CA GLY A 186 5.73 -4.89 -13.58
C GLY A 186 4.39 -4.54 -12.94
N CYS A 187 4.47 -3.89 -11.78
CA CYS A 187 3.33 -3.63 -10.91
C CYS A 187 3.33 -2.19 -10.41
N ASP A 188 2.14 -1.62 -10.32
CA ASP A 188 1.92 -0.33 -9.66
C ASP A 188 1.55 -0.55 -8.20
N LEU A 189 1.93 0.42 -7.38
CA LEU A 189 1.55 0.54 -5.99
C LEU A 189 0.32 1.47 -5.89
N ALA A 190 -0.83 0.93 -5.55
CA ALA A 190 -2.03 1.69 -5.24
C ALA A 190 -1.90 2.32 -3.84
N VAL A 191 -1.72 3.63 -3.79
CA VAL A 191 -1.70 4.44 -2.57
C VAL A 191 -3.09 5.03 -2.36
N THR A 192 -3.72 4.61 -1.28
CA THR A 192 -5.11 4.90 -0.96
C THR A 192 -5.23 6.07 0.01
N ALA A 193 -6.26 6.91 -0.20
CA ALA A 193 -6.63 8.02 0.66
C ALA A 193 -8.16 8.20 0.67
N PHE A 194 -8.71 8.71 1.77
CA PHE A 194 -10.09 9.23 1.77
C PHE A 194 -10.08 10.68 1.29
N VAL A 195 -10.88 10.97 0.26
CA VAL A 195 -11.00 12.29 -0.35
C VAL A 195 -12.44 12.76 -0.33
N GLU A 196 -12.66 14.06 -0.36
CA GLU A 196 -14.00 14.64 -0.57
C GLU A 196 -14.55 14.22 -1.93
N ASP A 197 -15.85 13.91 -1.96
CA ASP A 197 -16.61 13.53 -3.15
C ASP A 197 -17.85 14.42 -3.28
N ALA A 198 -17.78 15.38 -4.19
CA ALA A 198 -18.87 16.31 -4.51
C ALA A 198 -19.92 15.73 -5.47
N GLY A 199 -19.86 14.42 -5.79
CA GLY A 199 -20.78 13.78 -6.72
C GLY A 199 -22.24 13.75 -6.22
N PRO A 200 -23.24 13.75 -7.12
CA PRO A 200 -24.65 13.60 -6.72
C PRO A 200 -24.91 12.26 -6.02
N PRO A 201 -25.94 12.15 -5.16
CA PRO A 201 -26.98 13.15 -4.86
C PRO A 201 -26.65 14.15 -3.75
N ARG A 202 -25.52 13.99 -3.03
CA ARG A 202 -25.05 14.88 -1.95
C ARG A 202 -23.53 14.82 -1.88
N GLU A 203 -22.89 15.78 -1.23
CA GLU A 203 -21.46 15.65 -0.90
C GLU A 203 -21.20 14.46 0.03
N GLY A 204 -19.96 13.96 0.03
CA GLY A 204 -19.52 12.86 0.86
C GLY A 204 -18.02 12.66 0.78
N ILE A 205 -17.58 11.43 1.06
CA ILE A 205 -16.18 11.03 0.90
C ILE A 205 -16.09 9.80 0.01
N ALA A 206 -14.95 9.61 -0.64
CA ALA A 206 -14.61 8.44 -1.42
C ALA A 206 -13.25 7.90 -0.99
N LEU A 207 -13.09 6.58 -1.06
CA LEU A 207 -11.77 5.97 -1.08
C LEU A 207 -11.20 6.15 -2.50
N GLU A 208 -10.11 6.90 -2.62
CA GLU A 208 -9.34 7.07 -3.86
C GLU A 208 -8.06 6.25 -3.78
N ALA A 209 -7.73 5.53 -4.85
CA ALA A 209 -6.38 5.03 -5.10
C ALA A 209 -5.71 5.86 -6.19
N ARG A 210 -4.52 6.38 -5.87
CA ARG A 210 -3.53 6.86 -6.83
C ARG A 210 -2.45 5.82 -6.99
N PHE A 211 -1.74 5.85 -8.11
CA PHE A 211 -0.82 4.78 -8.46
C PHE A 211 0.59 5.33 -8.55
N LEU A 212 1.52 4.65 -7.87
CA LEU A 212 2.95 4.88 -8.00
C LEU A 212 3.56 3.74 -8.81
N ARG A 213 4.60 4.06 -9.58
CA ARG A 213 5.42 3.08 -10.29
C ARG A 213 6.89 3.30 -9.93
N LEU A 214 7.67 2.24 -10.04
CA LEU A 214 9.12 2.36 -10.04
C LEU A 214 9.59 2.83 -11.43
N ARG A 215 10.42 3.86 -11.46
CA ARG A 215 11.07 4.33 -12.69
C ARG A 215 12.46 4.84 -12.36
N ALA A 216 13.48 4.26 -12.99
CA ALA A 216 14.88 4.65 -12.79
C ALA A 216 15.28 4.65 -11.29
N GLY A 217 14.89 3.60 -10.56
CA GLY A 217 15.23 3.43 -9.15
C GLY A 217 14.52 4.40 -8.19
N ARG A 218 13.39 4.99 -8.59
CA ARG A 218 12.59 5.89 -7.74
C ARG A 218 11.10 5.64 -7.91
N LEU A 219 10.36 5.77 -6.80
CA LEU A 219 8.90 5.81 -6.86
C LEU A 219 8.42 7.15 -7.42
N VAL A 220 7.62 7.09 -8.48
CA VAL A 220 7.01 8.25 -9.14
C VAL A 220 5.53 7.99 -9.40
N ASP A 221 4.74 9.04 -9.56
CA ASP A 221 3.33 8.89 -9.95
C ASP A 221 3.22 8.21 -11.32
N ALA A 222 2.33 7.22 -11.42
CA ALA A 222 1.99 6.53 -12.65
C ALA A 222 0.99 7.37 -13.46
N ALA A 223 1.49 8.41 -14.14
CA ALA A 223 0.69 9.35 -14.92
C ALA A 223 -0.10 8.69 -16.07
N ASP A 224 0.27 7.47 -16.46
CA ASP A 224 -0.42 6.62 -17.45
C ASP A 224 -1.66 5.91 -16.88
N ARG A 225 -1.95 6.09 -15.58
CA ARG A 225 -3.11 5.50 -14.90
C ARG A 225 -3.91 6.56 -14.17
N LYS A 226 -5.20 6.67 -14.51
CA LYS A 226 -6.13 7.56 -13.79
C LYS A 226 -6.37 7.04 -12.37
N PRO A 227 -6.54 7.94 -11.38
CA PRO A 227 -7.01 7.53 -10.05
C PRO A 227 -8.34 6.78 -10.13
N VAL A 228 -8.52 5.79 -9.26
CA VAL A 228 -9.78 5.04 -9.13
C VAL A 228 -10.42 5.41 -7.81
N ARG A 229 -11.72 5.74 -7.85
CA ARG A 229 -12.48 6.16 -6.67
C ARG A 229 -13.66 5.25 -6.44
N ARG A 230 -13.97 5.02 -5.17
CA ARG A 230 -15.25 4.48 -4.74
C ARG A 230 -15.83 5.31 -3.62
N ARG A 231 -17.03 5.84 -3.87
CA ARG A 231 -17.80 6.57 -2.87
C ARG A 231 -18.04 5.73 -1.62
N PHE A 232 -17.88 6.35 -0.46
CA PHE A 232 -18.13 5.72 0.83
C PHE A 232 -19.61 5.71 1.16
N THR A 233 -20.25 4.57 0.87
CA THR A 233 -21.66 4.32 1.20
C THR A 233 -21.76 3.31 2.33
N TYR A 234 -22.95 3.20 2.95
CA TYR A 234 -23.21 2.14 3.93
C TYR A 234 -22.95 0.73 3.38
N ALA A 235 -23.24 0.49 2.10
CA ALA A 235 -22.95 -0.79 1.45
C ALA A 235 -21.43 -1.04 1.39
N PHE A 236 -20.64 -0.02 1.06
CA PHE A 236 -19.19 -0.15 1.06
C PHE A 236 -18.62 -0.36 2.48
N GLN A 237 -19.11 0.40 3.48
CA GLN A 237 -18.72 0.21 4.87
C GLN A 237 -18.98 -1.22 5.36
N ARG A 238 -20.15 -1.79 5.05
CA ARG A 238 -20.47 -3.19 5.40
C ARG A 238 -19.51 -4.18 4.72
N GLN A 239 -19.15 -3.95 3.45
CA GLN A 239 -18.19 -4.79 2.75
C GLN A 239 -16.80 -4.75 3.42
N ARG A 240 -16.31 -3.57 3.83
CA ARG A 240 -15.06 -3.43 4.58
C ARG A 240 -15.10 -4.17 5.91
N ALA A 241 -16.19 -4.00 6.67
CA ALA A 241 -16.39 -4.66 7.96
C ALA A 241 -16.46 -6.20 7.82
N GLN A 242 -17.16 -6.70 6.79
CA GLN A 242 -17.24 -8.13 6.51
C GLN A 242 -15.86 -8.73 6.17
N HIS A 243 -15.05 -8.01 5.39
CA HIS A 243 -13.68 -8.44 5.09
C HIS A 243 -12.86 -8.58 6.38
N SER A 244 -12.92 -7.56 7.25
CA SER A 244 -12.17 -7.56 8.52
C SER A 244 -12.59 -8.73 9.43
N ARG A 245 -13.90 -8.93 9.61
CA ARG A 245 -14.45 -10.05 10.42
C ARG A 245 -14.08 -11.42 9.87
N ALA A 246 -14.06 -11.59 8.54
CA ALA A 246 -13.67 -12.86 7.93
C ALA A 246 -12.18 -13.20 8.15
N ARG A 247 -11.38 -12.22 8.57
CA ARG A 247 -9.97 -12.39 8.90
C ARG A 247 -9.69 -12.47 10.41
N GLU A 248 -10.68 -12.11 11.22
CA GLU A 248 -10.62 -12.28 12.66
C GLU A 248 -10.42 -13.77 13.01
N GLY A 249 -9.44 -14.05 13.88
CA GLY A 249 -9.05 -15.42 14.24
C GLY A 249 -8.13 -16.13 13.24
N ARG A 250 -7.78 -15.53 12.10
CA ARG A 250 -6.74 -16.09 11.23
C ARG A 250 -5.38 -15.96 11.90
N LYS A 251 -4.66 -17.07 12.00
CA LYS A 251 -3.27 -17.10 12.52
C LYS A 251 -2.25 -16.43 11.60
N ASP A 252 -2.66 -15.99 10.41
CA ASP A 252 -1.77 -15.43 9.39
C ASP A 252 -1.51 -13.92 9.55
N GLY A 253 -2.04 -13.29 10.59
CA GLY A 253 -1.74 -11.90 10.97
C GLY A 253 -2.32 -10.84 10.02
N GLY A 254 -3.17 -11.21 9.07
CA GLY A 254 -3.76 -10.26 8.12
C GLY A 254 -5.00 -9.54 8.64
N LEU A 255 -5.23 -9.45 9.95
CA LEU A 255 -6.46 -8.87 10.51
C LEU A 255 -6.74 -7.45 9.99
N TYR A 256 -5.69 -6.67 9.77
CA TYR A 256 -5.78 -5.26 9.40
C TYR A 256 -5.75 -5.02 7.89
N ASP A 257 -5.52 -6.08 7.10
CA ASP A 257 -5.41 -5.97 5.65
C ASP A 257 -6.76 -5.61 5.03
N GLY A 258 -6.74 -4.71 4.06
CA GLY A 258 -7.86 -4.41 3.17
C GLY A 258 -7.82 -5.21 1.87
N ASP A 259 -8.95 -5.23 1.16
CA ASP A 259 -9.04 -5.78 -0.20
C ASP A 259 -9.32 -4.67 -1.22
N ILE A 260 -8.30 -3.84 -1.45
CA ILE A 260 -8.41 -2.60 -2.22
C ILE A 260 -8.90 -2.84 -3.64
N VAL A 261 -8.44 -3.90 -4.31
CA VAL A 261 -8.93 -4.23 -5.66
C VAL A 261 -10.42 -4.59 -5.65
N ALA A 262 -10.85 -5.49 -4.76
CA ALA A 262 -12.27 -5.86 -4.69
C ALA A 262 -13.15 -4.67 -4.30
N TRP A 263 -12.64 -3.80 -3.44
CA TRP A 263 -13.34 -2.60 -3.01
C TRP A 263 -13.48 -1.61 -4.15
N LEU A 264 -12.40 -1.27 -4.87
CA LEU A 264 -12.46 -0.26 -5.92
C LEU A 264 -13.16 -0.75 -7.20
N ASN A 265 -13.02 -2.02 -7.57
CA ASN A 265 -13.69 -2.57 -8.77
C ASN A 265 -15.22 -2.65 -8.64
N ALA A 266 -15.75 -2.80 -7.42
CA ALA A 266 -17.19 -2.90 -7.22
C ALA A 266 -17.95 -1.58 -7.44
N GLY A 267 -17.26 -0.43 -7.49
CA GLY A 267 -17.87 0.88 -7.67
C GLY A 267 -18.09 1.32 -9.12
N GLY A 268 -17.60 0.56 -10.10
CA GLY A 268 -17.69 0.90 -11.53
C GLY A 268 -18.91 0.36 -12.26
N LYS A 269 -19.96 -0.06 -11.53
CA LYS A 269 -21.22 -0.56 -12.10
C LYS A 269 -22.33 0.47 -11.99
#